data_AF-R6CQF9-F1
#
_entry.id   AF-R6CQF9-F1
#
_cell.length_a   1.000
_cell.length_b   1.000
_cell.length_c   1.000
_cell.angle_alpha   90.00
_cell.angle_beta   90.00
_cell.angle_gamma   90.00
#
_symmetry.space_group_name_H-M   'P 1'
#
loop_
_entity.id
_entity.type
_entity.pdbx_description
1 polymer ?
#
loop_
_entity_poly.entity_id
_entity_poly.type
_entity_poly.pdbx_seq_one_letter_code
_entity_poly.pdbx_strand_id
1 'polypeptide(L)'
;MNIIIIGATSGIGKELWKLYAIEDNHVVILGRRKHLLEQMYQERANNTSIYEMDITDTESAAKCIDEIFKELQKKTWRLSVQEQEI
;
A
#
# COMPACT_ATOMS: atom_id res chain seq x y z
N MET A 1 -6.20 2.31 -8.81
CA MET A 1 -4.95 1.61 -9.21
C MET A 1 -4.17 1.18 -7.96
N ASN A 2 -3.34 0.14 -8.04
CA ASN A 2 -2.41 -0.24 -6.96
C ASN A 2 -1.04 0.41 -7.21
N ILE A 3 -0.49 1.09 -6.21
CA ILE A 3 0.76 1.87 -6.32
C ILE A 3 1.68 1.47 -5.16
N ILE A 4 2.96 1.22 -5.44
CA ILE A 4 3.96 0.91 -4.41
C ILE A 4 4.96 2.06 -4.35
N ILE A 5 5.20 2.60 -3.16
CA ILE A 5 6.18 3.68 -2.92
C ILE A 5 7.20 3.21 -1.89
N ILE A 6 8.45 3.02 -2.33
CA ILE A 6 9.58 2.74 -1.45
C ILE A 6 10.24 4.06 -1.04
N GLY A 7 10.53 4.23 0.26
CA GLY A 7 11.05 5.49 0.78
C GLY A 7 9.97 6.55 1.01
N ALA A 8 8.75 6.13 1.36
CA ALA A 8 7.58 7.00 1.45
C ALA A 8 7.58 7.96 2.66
N THR A 9 8.41 7.71 3.67
CA THR A 9 8.31 8.41 4.98
C THR A 9 8.81 9.86 4.98
N SER A 10 9.37 10.38 3.88
CA SER A 10 9.78 11.79 3.75
C SER A 10 9.99 12.22 2.30
N GLY A 11 10.13 13.53 2.07
CA GLY A 11 10.50 14.10 0.78
C GLY A 11 9.54 13.70 -0.33
N ILE A 12 10.09 13.35 -1.50
CA ILE A 12 9.31 13.01 -2.70
C ILE A 12 8.35 11.86 -2.45
N GLY A 13 8.79 10.79 -1.76
CA GLY A 13 7.92 9.64 -1.46
C GLY A 13 6.68 10.02 -0.65
N LYS A 14 6.83 10.95 0.30
CA LYS A 14 5.70 11.45 1.11
C LYS A 14 4.72 12.26 0.28
N GLU A 15 5.21 13.16 -0.57
CA GLU A 15 4.35 13.97 -1.42
C GLU A 15 3.67 13.13 -2.51
N LEU A 16 4.36 12.13 -3.09
CA LEU A 16 3.74 11.16 -4.00
C LEU A 16 2.60 10.40 -3.31
N TRP A 17 2.81 9.92 -2.07
CA TRP A 17 1.74 9.27 -1.32
C TRP A 17 0.54 10.20 -1.13
N LYS A 18 0.73 11.48 -0.79
CA LYS A 18 -0.38 12.45 -0.66
C LYS A 18 -1.13 12.66 -1.97
N LEU A 19 -0.45 12.61 -3.12
CA LEU A 19 -1.07 12.78 -4.43
C LEU A 19 -1.86 11.54 -4.85
N TYR A 20 -1.36 10.35 -4.52
CA TYR A 20 -1.91 9.09 -5.01
C TYR A 20 -2.85 8.37 -4.05
N ALA A 21 -2.75 8.59 -2.74
CA ALA A 21 -3.66 8.01 -1.74
C ALA A 21 -4.99 8.77 -1.71
N ILE A 22 -5.69 8.75 -2.84
CA ILE A 22 -7.00 9.34 -3.07
C ILE A 22 -7.98 8.22 -3.45
N GLU A 23 -9.25 8.56 -3.66
CA GLU A 23 -10.30 7.62 -4.06
C GLU A 23 -9.87 6.77 -5.28
N ASP A 24 -10.35 5.52 -5.31
CA ASP A 24 -10.03 4.48 -6.30
C ASP A 24 -8.56 4.03 -6.41
N ASN A 25 -7.67 4.61 -5.61
CA ASN A 25 -6.28 4.18 -5.49
C ASN A 25 -6.01 3.50 -4.15
N HIS A 26 -5.16 2.48 -4.21
CA HIS A 26 -4.55 1.85 -3.05
C HIS A 26 -3.04 1.99 -3.14
N VAL A 27 -2.45 2.66 -2.15
CA VAL A 27 -1.02 2.93 -2.10
C VAL A 27 -0.39 2.11 -0.98
N VAL A 28 0.54 1.24 -1.35
CA VAL A 28 1.39 0.52 -0.41
C VAL A 28 2.65 1.36 -0.19
N ILE A 29 2.88 1.78 1.05
CA ILE A 29 4.04 2.60 1.42
C ILE A 29 5.05 1.78 2.22
N LEU A 30 6.32 1.90 1.85
CA LEU A 30 7.43 1.20 2.49
C LEU A 30 8.49 2.17 3.01
N GLY A 31 9.07 1.83 4.16
CA GLY A 31 10.22 2.54 4.70
C GLY A 31 10.72 1.98 6.03
N ARG A 32 11.86 2.50 6.50
CA ARG A 32 12.51 2.04 7.73
C ARG A 32 11.92 2.59 9.02
N ARG A 33 11.11 3.65 8.95
CA ARG A 33 10.62 4.39 10.13
C ARG A 33 9.17 4.02 10.41
N LYS A 34 8.96 2.97 11.19
CA LYS A 34 7.62 2.46 11.54
C LYS A 34 6.65 3.53 12.04
N HIS A 35 7.07 4.37 12.99
CA HIS A 35 6.20 5.41 13.56
C HIS A 35 5.68 6.40 12.49
N LEU A 36 6.46 6.73 11.46
CA LEU A 36 6.00 7.61 10.38
C LEU A 36 5.06 6.89 9.42
N LEU A 37 5.31 5.60 9.15
CA LEU A 37 4.38 4.77 8.38
C LEU A 37 3.02 4.68 9.08
N GLU A 38 3.02 4.43 10.39
CA GLU A 38 1.80 4.38 11.20
C GLU A 38 1.04 5.72 11.16
N GLN A 39 1.73 6.85 11.30
CA GLN A 39 1.10 8.18 11.15
C GLN A 39 0.44 8.34 9.77
N MET A 40 1.16 8.01 8.70
CA MET A 40 0.62 8.08 7.33
C MET A 40 -0.58 7.14 7.13
N TYR A 41 -0.55 5.94 7.71
CA TYR A 41 -1.68 5.02 7.69
C TYR A 41 -2.91 5.62 8.38
N GLN A 42 -2.74 6.20 9.57
CA GLN A 42 -3.85 6.81 10.31
C GLN A 42 -4.48 7.98 9.54
N GLU A 43 -3.68 8.73 8.77
CA GLU A 43 -4.20 9.82 7.93
C GLU A 43 -5.12 9.31 6.80
N ARG A 44 -4.86 8.13 6.21
CA ARG A 44 -5.59 7.62 5.03
C ARG A 44 -5.71 6.08 5.00
N ALA A 45 -6.27 5.49 6.05
CA ALA A 45 -6.30 4.03 6.25
C ALA A 45 -7.05 3.27 5.14
N ASN A 46 -8.09 3.87 4.54
CA ASN A 46 -8.86 3.23 3.47
C ASN A 46 -8.04 3.02 2.19
N ASN A 47 -7.04 3.87 1.94
CA ASN A 47 -6.28 3.90 0.70
C ASN A 47 -4.81 3.51 0.88
N THR A 48 -4.38 3.18 2.11
CA THR A 48 -2.97 2.99 2.43
C THR A 48 -2.72 1.65 3.12
N SER A 49 -1.71 0.91 2.68
CA SER A 49 -1.11 -0.20 3.45
C SER A 49 0.35 0.11 3.74
N ILE A 50 0.88 -0.39 4.86
CA ILE A 50 2.23 -0.05 5.32
C ILE A 50 3.09 -1.29 5.54
N TYR A 51 4.37 -1.19 5.17
CA TYR A 51 5.36 -2.21 5.45
C TYR A 51 6.66 -1.56 5.93
N GLU A 52 7.14 -1.99 7.08
CA GLU A 52 8.48 -1.66 7.53
C GLU A 52 9.48 -2.49 6.75
N MET A 53 10.37 -1.81 6.02
CA MET A 53 11.34 -2.47 5.15
C MET A 53 12.59 -1.62 5.01
N ASP A 54 13.75 -2.27 5.13
CA ASP A 54 15.02 -1.70 4.70
C ASP A 54 15.38 -2.21 3.31
N ILE A 55 15.50 -1.30 2.34
CA ILE A 55 15.83 -1.65 0.96
C ILE A 55 17.29 -2.13 0.81
N THR A 56 18.16 -1.84 1.79
CA THR A 56 19.55 -2.33 1.75
C THR A 56 19.64 -3.82 2.07
N ASP A 57 18.64 -4.39 2.75
CA ASP A 57 18.48 -5.84 2.90
C ASP A 57 17.67 -6.37 1.72
N THR A 58 18.36 -6.69 0.64
CA THR A 58 17.74 -7.08 -0.63
C THR A 58 16.94 -8.38 -0.54
N GLU A 59 17.33 -9.32 0.34
CA GLU A 59 16.62 -10.58 0.49
C GLU A 59 15.28 -10.38 1.22
N SER A 60 15.31 -9.66 2.35
CA SER A 60 14.09 -9.33 3.09
C SER A 60 13.17 -8.42 2.26
N ALA A 61 13.73 -7.47 1.51
CA ALA A 61 12.97 -6.59 0.64
C ALA A 61 12.26 -7.36 -0.50
N ALA A 62 12.95 -8.31 -1.14
CA ALA A 62 12.36 -9.13 -2.19
C ALA A 62 11.18 -9.96 -1.65
N LYS A 63 11.34 -10.60 -0.49
CA LYS A 63 10.27 -11.37 0.17
C LYS A 63 9.07 -10.49 0.50
N CYS A 64 9.31 -9.31 1.07
CA CYS A 64 8.25 -8.35 1.41
C CYS A 64 7.46 -7.91 0.17
N ILE A 65 8.15 -7.61 -0.93
CA ILE A 65 7.51 -7.22 -2.19
C ILE A 65 6.67 -8.37 -2.76
N ASP A 66 7.17 -9.60 -2.74
CA ASP A 66 6.42 -10.79 -3.19
C ASP A 66 5.15 -11.01 -2.37
N GLU A 67 5.21 -10.81 -1.05
CA GLU A 67 4.05 -10.89 -0.16
C GLU A 67 3.01 -9.81 -0.50
N ILE A 68 3.45 -8.57 -0.71
CA ILE A 68 2.58 -7.46 -1.14
C ILE A 68 1.86 -7.81 -2.45
N PHE A 69 2.58 -8.32 -3.46
CA PHE A 69 1.97 -8.69 -4.74
C PHE A 69 0.91 -9.79 -4.57
N LYS A 70 1.18 -10.80 -3.75
CA LYS A 70 0.21 -11.86 -3.43
C LYS A 70 -1.04 -11.30 -2.75
N GLU A 71 -0.90 -10.35 -1.84
CA GLU A 71 -2.03 -9.71 -1.17
C GLU A 71 -2.87 -8.85 -2.12
N LEU A 72 -2.22 -8.09 -3.01
CA LEU A 72 -2.90 -7.26 -4.00
C LEU A 72 -3.68 -8.10 -5.03
N GLN A 73 -3.17 -9.27 -5.43
CA GLN A 73 -3.87 -10.18 -6.34
C GLN A 73 -5.15 -10.77 -5.72
N LYS A 74 -5.14 -11.08 -4.42
CA LYS A 74 -6.32 -11.63 -3.71
C LYS A 74 -7.51 -10.67 -3.68
N LYS A 75 -7.25 -9.35 -3.67
CA LYS A 75 -8.30 -8.33 -3.59
C LYS A 75 -9.08 -8.12 -4.90
N THR A 76 -8.72 -8.77 -6.01
CA THR A 76 -9.28 -8.47 -7.34
C THR A 76 -10.67 -9.04 -7.65
N TRP A 77 -11.29 -9.80 -6.73
CA TRP A 77 -12.61 -10.41 -6.96
C TRP A 77 -13.75 -9.55 -6.42
N ARG A 78 -14.34 -8.69 -7.27
CA ARG A 78 -15.67 -8.10 -7.03
C ARG A 78 -16.72 -8.97 -7.71
N LEU A 79 -17.26 -9.94 -6.98
CA LEU A 79 -18.53 -10.58 -7.35
C LEU A 79 -19.65 -9.61 -6.98
N SER A 80 -20.27 -9.00 -7.98
CA SER A 80 -21.55 -8.32 -7.84
C SER A 80 -22.61 -9.22 -8.47
N VAL A 81 -23.12 -10.19 -7.70
CA VAL A 81 -24.36 -10.88 -8.05
C VAL A 81 -25.49 -10.10 -7.37
N GLN A 82 -26.23 -9.31 -8.14
CA GLN A 82 -27.57 -8.89 -7.77
C GLN A 82 -28.51 -10.00 -8.27
N GLU A 83 -28.85 -10.94 -7.40
CA GLU A 83 -30.08 -11.71 -7.59
C GLU A 83 -31.24 -10.76 -7.25
N GLN A 84 -31.96 -10.30 -8.28
CA GLN A 84 -33.31 -9.79 -8.08
C GLN A 84 -34.25 -10.98 -8.14
N GLU A 85 -34.96 -11.21 -7.03
CA GLU A 85 -36.12 -12.09 -6.99
C GLU A 85 -37.16 -11.60 -8.01
N ILE A 86 -37.56 -12.48 -8.93
CA ILE A 86 -38.84 -12.40 -9.68
C ILE A 86 -39.62 -13.66 -9.32
#